data_AF-A0A1J3GQ93-F1
#
_entry.id   AF-A0A1J3GQ93-F1
#
_cell.length_a   1.000
_cell.length_b   1.000
_cell.length_c   1.000
_cell.angle_alpha   90.00
_cell.angle_beta   90.00
_cell.angle_gamma   90.00
#
_symmetry.space_group_name_H-M   'P 1'
#
loop_
_entity.id
_entity.type
_entity.pdbx_description
1 polymer ?
#
loop_
_entity_poly.entity_id
_entity_poly.type
_entity_poly.pdbx_seq_one_letter_code
_entity_poly.pdbx_strand_id
1 'polypeptide(L)'
;WLPLWLVDKLLLLLSWMVLGNIEKYGLKRPEMGPMELKSVKGKTPVLDIGAIEKIRSGKIDVVPGIKRFNGNRVELVNGEQLDVDSVVLATGYRSNVPYWLQESEFFA
;
A
#
# COMPACT_ATOMS: atom_id res chain seq x y z
N TRP A 1 -23.87 -6.36 -17.71
CA TRP A 1 -22.96 -6.18 -16.56
C TRP A 1 -21.91 -7.28 -16.59
N LEU A 2 -20.62 -6.96 -16.45
CA LEU A 2 -19.57 -7.97 -16.37
C LEU A 2 -19.47 -8.52 -14.94
N PRO A 3 -19.18 -9.81 -14.73
CA PRO A 3 -18.88 -10.34 -13.41
C PRO A 3 -17.67 -9.63 -12.77
N LEU A 4 -17.71 -9.34 -11.46
CA LEU A 4 -16.64 -8.62 -10.75
C LEU A 4 -15.28 -9.31 -10.88
N TRP A 5 -15.24 -10.64 -10.78
CA TRP A 5 -14.01 -11.41 -10.95
C TRP A 5 -13.37 -11.21 -12.33
N LEU A 6 -14.17 -10.97 -13.38
CA LEU A 6 -13.69 -10.75 -14.73
C LEU A 6 -13.13 -9.33 -14.88
N VAL A 7 -13.83 -8.34 -14.31
CA VAL A 7 -13.36 -6.96 -14.26
C VAL A 7 -12.01 -6.87 -13.54
N ASP A 8 -11.89 -7.55 -12.39
CA ASP A 8 -10.66 -7.55 -11.62
C ASP A 8 -9.48 -8.23 -12.34
N LYS A 9 -9.72 -9.37 -12.99
CA LYS A 9 -8.68 -10.00 -13.83
C LYS A 9 -8.23 -9.08 -14.96
N LEU A 10 -9.17 -8.39 -15.61
CA LEU A 10 -8.85 -7.42 -16.67
C LEU A 10 -8.03 -6.24 -16.13
N LEU A 11 -8.42 -5.67 -14.99
CA LEU A 11 -7.70 -4.56 -14.35
C LEU A 11 -6.29 -4.96 -13.91
N LEU A 12 -6.13 -6.17 -13.37
CA LEU A 12 -4.82 -6.71 -13.05
C LEU A 12 -3.98 -6.89 -14.34
N LEU A 13 -4.53 -7.47 -15.39
CA LEU A 13 -3.78 -7.63 -16.65
C LEU A 13 -3.35 -6.27 -17.23
N LEU A 14 -4.27 -5.30 -17.31
CA LEU A 14 -3.99 -3.94 -17.78
C LEU A 14 -2.92 -3.25 -16.92
N SER A 15 -3.02 -3.35 -15.59
CA SER A 15 -2.02 -2.75 -14.70
C SER A 15 -0.64 -3.36 -14.89
N TRP A 16 -0.56 -4.66 -15.17
CA TRP A 16 0.70 -5.31 -15.49
C TRP A 16 1.27 -4.86 -16.83
N MET A 17 0.44 -4.68 -17.86
CA MET A 17 0.91 -4.18 -19.16
C MET A 17 1.41 -2.73 -19.08
N VAL A 18 0.79 -1.89 -18.25
CA VAL A 18 1.17 -0.47 -18.09
C VAL A 18 2.37 -0.30 -17.15
N LEU A 19 2.36 -0.98 -16.00
CA LEU A 19 3.38 -0.80 -14.94
C LEU A 19 4.53 -1.82 -15.04
N GLY A 20 4.37 -2.90 -15.79
CA GLY A 20 5.32 -3.99 -15.86
C GLY A 20 5.50 -4.72 -14.52
N ASN A 21 6.63 -5.41 -14.37
CA ASN A 21 7.02 -6.01 -13.11
C ASN A 21 7.63 -4.96 -12.17
N ILE A 22 6.86 -4.55 -11.16
CA ILE A 22 7.29 -3.61 -10.10
C ILE A 22 7.82 -4.30 -8.83
N GLU A 23 7.72 -5.63 -8.75
CA GLU A 23 8.21 -6.40 -7.59
C GLU A 23 9.73 -6.30 -7.46
N LYS A 24 10.45 -6.13 -8.58
CA LYS A 24 11.89 -5.87 -8.59
C LYS A 24 12.28 -4.58 -7.86
N TYR A 25 11.32 -3.69 -7.60
CA TYR A 25 11.50 -2.47 -6.81
C TYR A 25 10.88 -2.61 -5.40
N GLY A 26 10.62 -3.82 -4.90
CA GLY A 26 10.09 -4.06 -3.56
C GLY A 26 8.57 -3.91 -3.40
N LEU A 27 7.84 -3.46 -4.43
CA LEU A 27 6.39 -3.34 -4.39
C LEU A 27 5.72 -4.69 -4.68
N LYS A 28 5.16 -5.34 -3.65
CA LYS A 28 4.42 -6.59 -3.81
C LYS A 28 3.13 -6.37 -4.59
N ARG A 29 2.92 -7.20 -5.62
CA ARG A 29 1.67 -7.17 -6.37
C ARG A 29 0.53 -7.78 -5.53
N PRO A 30 -0.66 -7.16 -5.49
CA PRO A 30 -1.82 -7.76 -4.85
C PRO A 30 -2.32 -8.97 -5.65
N GLU A 31 -2.64 -10.06 -4.94
CA GLU A 31 -3.29 -11.25 -5.52
C GLU A 31 -4.78 -11.00 -5.77
N MET A 32 -5.40 -10.19 -4.91
CA MET A 32 -6.79 -9.78 -5.00
C MET A 32 -6.96 -8.59 -5.95
N GLY A 33 -8.02 -8.61 -6.74
CA GLY A 33 -8.31 -7.53 -7.66
C GLY A 33 -8.75 -6.24 -6.97
N PRO A 34 -8.61 -5.08 -7.63
CA PRO A 34 -8.87 -3.78 -7.01
C PRO A 34 -10.33 -3.57 -6.59
N MET A 35 -11.31 -4.11 -7.33
CA MET A 35 -12.72 -3.97 -6.98
C MET A 35 -13.09 -4.85 -5.80
N GLU A 36 -12.64 -6.10 -5.80
CA GLU A 36 -12.79 -7.01 -4.66
C GLU A 36 -12.09 -6.45 -3.42
N LEU A 37 -10.86 -5.94 -3.55
CA LEU A 37 -10.12 -5.32 -2.45
C LEU A 37 -10.86 -4.13 -1.84
N LYS A 38 -11.46 -3.28 -2.69
CA LYS A 38 -12.29 -2.17 -2.23
C LYS A 38 -13.54 -2.67 -1.52
N SER A 39 -14.21 -3.68 -2.06
CA SER A 39 -15.44 -4.23 -1.48
C SER A 39 -15.19 -4.90 -0.13
N VAL A 40 -14.10 -5.65 0.01
CA VAL A 40 -13.81 -6.46 1.20
C VAL A 40 -13.07 -5.64 2.27
N LYS A 41 -12.13 -4.78 1.87
CA LYS A 41 -11.25 -4.07 2.81
C LYS A 41 -11.53 -2.58 2.90
N GLY A 42 -12.45 -2.03 2.11
CA GLY A 42 -12.67 -0.58 2.00
C GLY A 42 -11.48 0.19 1.42
N LYS A 43 -10.46 -0.51 0.90
CA LYS A 43 -9.21 0.09 0.44
C LYS A 43 -9.25 0.30 -1.06
N THR A 44 -9.19 1.56 -1.46
CA THR A 44 -9.04 1.92 -2.87
C THR A 44 -7.56 1.83 -3.26
N PRO A 45 -7.24 1.31 -4.46
CA PRO A 45 -5.87 1.36 -4.99
C PRO A 45 -5.30 2.78 -4.99
N VAL A 46 -3.97 2.87 -4.89
CA VAL A 46 -3.28 4.16 -4.90
C VAL A 46 -3.44 4.84 -6.26
N LEU A 47 -3.79 6.12 -6.24
CA LEU A 47 -3.70 6.99 -7.41
C LEU A 47 -2.28 7.55 -7.48
N ASP A 48 -1.57 7.22 -8.55
CA ASP A 48 -0.19 7.66 -8.75
C ASP A 48 -0.11 8.83 -9.73
N ILE A 49 0.66 9.85 -9.36
CA ILE A 49 0.99 11.03 -10.19
C ILE A 49 2.51 11.14 -10.48
N GLY A 50 3.31 10.12 -10.16
CA GLY A 50 4.74 10.08 -10.44
C GLY A 50 5.62 9.38 -9.39
N ALA A 51 5.03 8.75 -8.38
CA ALA A 51 5.75 7.97 -7.37
C ALA A 51 6.45 6.76 -8.02
N ILE A 52 5.79 6.04 -8.93
CA ILE A 52 6.43 4.90 -9.61
C ILE A 52 7.65 5.32 -10.42
N GLU A 53 7.60 6.48 -11.08
CA GLU A 53 8.75 7.01 -11.81
C GLU A 53 9.92 7.30 -10.86
N LYS A 54 9.65 7.95 -9.73
CA LYS A 54 10.68 8.23 -8.71
C LYS A 54 11.29 6.96 -8.14
N ILE A 55 10.47 5.93 -7.88
CA ILE A 55 10.96 4.60 -7.46
C ILE A 55 11.85 3.98 -8.53
N ARG A 56 11.40 3.97 -9.79
CA ARG A 56 12.20 3.42 -10.91
C ARG A 56 13.53 4.14 -11.10
N SER A 57 13.57 5.45 -10.84
CA SER A 57 14.78 6.27 -10.95
C SER A 57 15.72 6.18 -9.73
N GLY A 58 15.34 5.45 -8.67
CA GLY A 58 16.13 5.38 -7.42
C GLY A 58 16.07 6.65 -6.56
N LYS A 59 15.13 7.56 -6.83
CA LYS A 59 14.87 8.74 -5.97
C LYS A 59 14.05 8.39 -4.73
N ILE A 60 13.35 7.25 -4.76
CA ILE A 60 12.61 6.69 -3.64
C ILE A 60 12.97 5.21 -3.56
N ASP A 61 13.58 4.81 -2.45
CA ASP A 61 13.86 3.41 -2.16
C ASP A 61 12.70 2.79 -1.39
N VAL A 62 12.22 1.65 -1.88
CA VAL A 62 11.21 0.85 -1.17
C VAL A 62 11.96 -0.13 -0.28
N VAL A 63 11.79 0.02 1.02
CA VAL A 63 12.47 -0.81 2.02
C VAL A 63 11.47 -1.74 2.74
N PRO A 64 11.95 -2.86 3.31
CA PRO A 64 11.15 -3.69 4.18
C PRO A 64 10.58 -2.94 5.39
N GLY A 65 9.65 -3.58 6.10
CA GLY A 65 9.06 -3.03 7.31
C GLY A 65 10.08 -2.64 8.38
N ILE A 66 9.72 -1.68 9.22
CA ILE A 66 10.51 -1.24 10.36
C ILE A 66 10.40 -2.27 11.49
N LYS A 67 11.55 -2.69 12.05
CA LYS A 67 11.63 -3.56 13.22
C LYS A 67 11.70 -2.77 14.52
N ARG A 68 12.54 -1.73 14.58
CA ARG A 68 12.62 -0.79 15.72
C ARG A 68 13.31 0.51 15.35
N PHE A 69 13.10 1.53 16.19
CA PHE A 69 13.87 2.77 16.19
C PHE A 69 14.97 2.70 17.24
N ASN A 70 16.18 3.11 16.89
CA ASN A 70 17.36 3.12 17.76
C ASN A 70 18.04 4.50 17.65
N GLY A 71 17.62 5.47 18.46
CA GLY A 71 18.16 6.84 18.38
C GLY A 71 17.85 7.49 17.03
N ASN A 72 18.91 7.85 16.29
CA ASN A 72 18.83 8.41 14.93
C ASN A 72 18.81 7.35 13.82
N ARG A 73 18.66 6.06 14.18
CA ARG A 73 18.65 4.93 13.24
C ARG A 73 17.34 4.18 13.26
N VAL A 74 17.02 3.57 12.13
CA VAL A 74 15.91 2.64 11.95
C VAL A 74 16.49 1.27 11.60
N GLU A 75 16.17 0.25 12.39
CA GLU A 75 16.46 -1.15 12.05
C GLU A 75 15.27 -1.72 11.27
N LEU A 76 15.53 -2.28 10.10
CA LEU A 76 14.54 -2.93 9.24
C LEU A 76 14.40 -4.41 9.59
N VAL A 77 13.32 -5.06 9.16
CA VAL A 77 13.05 -6.49 9.45
C VAL A 77 14.09 -7.45 8.86
N ASN A 78 14.83 -7.04 7.84
CA ASN A 78 15.95 -7.79 7.26
C ASN A 78 17.28 -7.59 8.03
N GLY A 79 17.29 -6.78 9.09
CA GLY A 79 18.48 -6.47 9.90
C GLY A 79 19.32 -5.29 9.42
N GLU A 80 18.98 -4.69 8.27
CA GLU A 80 19.60 -3.48 7.76
C GLU A 80 19.32 -2.28 8.68
N GLN A 81 20.28 -1.36 8.79
CA GLN A 81 20.13 -0.13 9.58
C GLN A 81 20.26 1.10 8.69
N LEU A 82 19.31 2.02 8.82
CA LEU A 82 19.28 3.28 8.08
C LEU A 82 19.42 4.46 9.04
N ASP A 83 20.34 5.37 8.75
CA ASP A 83 20.41 6.68 9.40
C ASP A 83 19.32 7.58 8.78
N VAL A 84 18.46 8.19 9.62
CA VAL A 84 17.38 9.08 9.17
C VAL A 84 17.29 10.33 10.03
N ASP A 85 17.06 11.48 9.40
CA ASP A 85 16.86 12.75 10.11
C ASP A 85 15.41 12.94 10.58
N SER A 86 14.45 12.29 9.91
CA SER A 86 13.02 12.49 10.14
C SER A 86 12.20 11.28 9.74
N VAL A 87 11.07 11.09 10.42
CA VAL A 87 10.12 10.00 10.16
C VAL A 87 8.72 10.57 10.03
N VAL A 88 8.04 10.26 8.93
CA VAL A 88 6.64 10.65 8.69
C VAL A 88 5.76 9.40 8.71
N LEU A 89 4.84 9.33 9.67
CA LEU A 89 3.92 8.20 9.81
C LEU A 89 2.67 8.41 8.94
N ALA A 90 2.76 8.01 7.68
CA ALA A 90 1.64 8.03 6.72
C ALA A 90 0.72 6.79 6.86
N THR A 91 0.38 6.38 8.10
CA THR A 91 -0.35 5.13 8.40
C THR A 91 -1.88 5.24 8.34
N GLY A 92 -2.40 6.39 7.91
CA GLY A 92 -3.84 6.64 7.79
C GLY A 92 -4.53 6.96 9.12
N TYR A 93 -5.86 6.93 9.10
CA TYR A 93 -6.73 7.29 10.24
C TYR A 93 -7.66 6.13 10.61
N ARG A 94 -8.13 6.12 11.86
CA ARG A 94 -9.24 5.28 12.31
C ARG A 94 -10.54 6.08 12.29
N SER A 95 -11.62 5.44 11.87
CA SER A 95 -12.95 6.07 11.91
C SER A 95 -13.41 6.23 13.35
N ASN A 96 -13.97 7.38 13.69
CA ASN A 96 -14.65 7.62 14.98
C ASN A 96 -16.18 7.47 14.87
N VAL A 97 -16.70 7.10 13.68
CA VAL A 97 -18.13 6.92 13.43
C VAL A 97 -18.81 5.97 14.43
N PRO A 98 -18.24 4.81 14.81
CA PRO A 98 -18.86 3.94 15.82
C PRO A 98 -19.13 4.62 17.16
N TYR A 99 -18.26 5.56 17.57
CA TYR A 99 -18.40 6.27 18.84
C TYR A 99 -19.51 7.31 18.80
N TRP A 100 -19.71 7.96 17.65
CA TRP A 100 -20.77 8.96 17.47
C TRP A 100 -22.14 8.30 17.23
N LEU A 101 -22.18 7.25 16.40
CA LEU A 101 -23.42 6.53 16.09
C LEU A 101 -23.85 5.54 17.19
N GLN A 102 -22.98 5.24 18.15
CA GLN A 102 -23.20 4.20 19.18
C GLN A 102 -23.47 2.80 18.59
N GLU A 103 -23.12 2.59 17.31
CA GLU A 103 -23.22 1.31 16.61
C GLU A 103 -21.83 0.83 16.20
N SER A 104 -21.39 -0.25 16.85
CA SER A 104 -20.07 -0.84 16.63
C SER A 104 -20.03 -1.85 15.48
N GLU A 105 -21.13 -2.56 15.20
CA GLU A 105 -21.10 -3.72 14.31
C GLU A 105 -20.97 -3.39 12.82
N PHE A 106 -21.51 -2.25 12.36
CA PHE A 106 -21.50 -1.89 10.94
C PHE A 106 -20.21 -1.18 10.48
N PHE A 107 -19.46 -0.59 11.42
CA PHE A 107 -18.33 0.29 11.13
C PHE A 107 -17.00 -0.18 11.76
N ALA A 108 -16.96 -1.42 12.26
CA ALA A 108 -15.74 -2.07 12.77
C ALA A 108 -14.78 -2.51 11.67
#